data_AF-A0A967T059-F1
#
_entry.id   AF-A0A967T059-F1
#
_cell.length_a   1.000
_cell.length_b   1.000
_cell.length_c   1.000
_cell.angle_alpha   90.00
_cell.angle_beta   90.00
_cell.angle_gamma   90.00
#
_symmetry.space_group_name_H-M   'P 1'
#
loop_
_entity.id
_entity.type
_entity.pdbx_description
1 polymer ?
#
loop_
_entity_poly.entity_id
_entity_poly.type
_entity_poly.pdbx_seq_one_letter_code
_entity_poly.pdbx_strand_id
1 'polypeptide(L)'
;GEYTFRELGTVRLGLDKDKPAFGAGVQYKFVEIDYSFGTLSEESEFSATHRFSITFNLGKSREELILIAEEKRKQREKELVERTKEEERQRFIAERLRKGNEYLEEEQYLDAYAEFQQVVSVDPFNKTAQALFDSTNNLIQSS
;
A
#
# COMPACT_ATOMS: atom_id res chain seq x y z
N GLY A 1 -38.03 15.53 -15.97
CA GLY A 1 -36.90 14.81 -16.59
C GLY A 1 -35.62 15.14 -15.85
N GLU A 2 -34.79 14.14 -15.61
CA GLU A 2 -33.48 14.29 -14.97
C GLU A 2 -32.41 13.73 -15.90
N TYR A 3 -31.29 14.44 -16.00
CA TYR A 3 -30.12 14.04 -16.76
C TYR A 3 -28.88 14.13 -15.87
N THR A 4 -28.16 13.01 -15.74
CA THR A 4 -26.96 12.90 -14.90
C THR A 4 -25.74 12.64 -15.77
N PHE A 5 -24.72 13.48 -15.63
CA PHE A 5 -23.45 13.32 -16.32
C PHE A 5 -22.37 12.78 -15.38
N ARG A 6 -21.98 11.52 -15.60
CA ARG A 6 -20.83 10.84 -14.94
C ARG A 6 -20.81 10.97 -13.41
N GLU A 7 -21.97 11.02 -12.76
CA GLU A 7 -22.12 11.23 -11.30
C GLU A 7 -21.46 12.53 -10.78
N LEU A 8 -21.05 13.44 -11.66
CA LEU A 8 -20.39 14.70 -11.31
C LEU A 8 -21.36 15.89 -11.38
N GLY A 9 -22.38 15.78 -12.22
CA GLY A 9 -23.37 16.83 -12.40
C GLY A 9 -24.73 16.29 -12.77
N THR A 10 -25.78 16.93 -12.25
CA THR A 10 -27.17 16.61 -12.52
C THR A 10 -27.87 17.86 -13.04
N VAL A 11 -28.76 17.68 -14.02
CA VAL A 11 -29.68 18.71 -14.50
C VAL A 11 -31.09 18.15 -14.42
N ARG A 12 -31.97 18.89 -13.74
CA ARG A 12 -33.35 18.48 -13.45
C ARG A 12 -34.30 19.52 -14.02
N LEU A 13 -35.27 19.05 -14.81
CA LEU A 13 -36.36 19.85 -15.38
C LEU A 13 -37.68 19.24 -14.95
N GLY A 14 -38.59 20.05 -14.40
CA GLY A 14 -39.87 19.58 -13.89
C GLY A 14 -41.01 20.53 -14.24
N LEU A 15 -42.22 20.01 -14.14
CA LEU A 15 -43.44 20.82 -14.10
C LEU A 15 -44.07 20.60 -12.74
N ASP A 16 -44.36 21.68 -12.03
CA ASP A 16 -45.16 21.66 -10.80
C ASP A 16 -46.47 22.40 -11.10
N LYS A 17 -47.57 21.65 -11.20
CA LYS A 17 -48.91 22.17 -11.58
C LYS A 17 -48.85 23.18 -12.74
N ASP A 18 -48.24 22.75 -13.85
CA ASP A 18 -48.01 23.52 -15.10
C ASP A 18 -46.97 24.66 -15.04
N LYS A 19 -46.28 24.87 -13.91
CA LYS A 19 -45.18 25.83 -13.80
C LYS A 19 -43.83 25.15 -14.00
N PRO A 20 -42.90 25.73 -14.80
CA PRO A 20 -41.59 25.13 -15.02
C PRO A 20 -40.70 25.25 -13.78
N ALA A 21 -40.02 24.15 -13.46
CA ALA A 21 -39.03 24.05 -12.40
C ALA A 21 -37.69 23.56 -12.98
N PHE A 22 -36.60 24.14 -12.48
CA PHE A 22 -35.25 23.88 -12.94
C PHE A 22 -34.35 23.56 -11.76
N GLY A 23 -33.43 22.63 -11.93
CA GLY A 23 -32.41 22.30 -10.93
C GLY A 23 -31.11 21.90 -11.59
N ALA A 24 -30.01 22.21 -10.92
CA ALA A 24 -28.69 21.74 -11.28
C ALA A 24 -27.94 21.36 -9.99
N GLY A 25 -27.27 20.22 -10.02
CA GLY A 25 -26.43 19.74 -8.94
C GLY A 25 -25.03 19.42 -9.42
N VAL A 26 -24.04 19.58 -8.56
CA VAL A 26 -22.66 19.13 -8.80
C VAL A 26 -22.15 18.36 -7.59
N GLN A 27 -21.46 17.26 -7.84
CA GLN A 27 -20.86 16.42 -6.81
C GLN A 27 -19.34 16.37 -7.00
N TYR A 28 -18.60 16.64 -5.93
CA TYR A 28 -17.16 16.48 -5.90
C TYR A 28 -16.68 16.00 -4.53
N LYS A 29 -16.09 14.79 -4.50
CA LYS A 29 -15.63 14.12 -3.29
C LYS A 29 -16.74 14.01 -2.24
N PHE A 30 -16.55 14.59 -1.06
CA PHE A 30 -17.48 14.55 0.05
C PHE A 30 -18.53 15.68 0.01
N VAL A 31 -18.52 16.54 -1.02
CA VAL A 31 -19.42 17.69 -1.11
C VAL A 31 -20.32 17.56 -2.33
N GLU A 32 -21.61 17.78 -2.14
CA GLU A 32 -22.60 17.96 -3.19
C GLU A 32 -23.29 19.31 -2.99
N ILE A 33 -23.48 20.04 -4.09
CA ILE A 33 -24.13 21.34 -4.10
C ILE A 33 -25.28 21.27 -5.11
N ASP A 34 -26.49 21.52 -4.63
CA ASP A 34 -27.68 21.62 -5.48
C ASP A 34 -28.24 23.03 -5.46
N TYR A 35 -28.65 23.48 -6.63
CA TYR A 35 -29.43 24.68 -6.82
C TYR A 35 -30.73 24.32 -7.53
N SER A 36 -31.85 24.82 -7.03
CA SER A 36 -33.14 24.67 -7.70
C SER A 36 -33.96 25.95 -7.67
N PHE A 37 -34.75 26.12 -8.72
CA PHE A 37 -35.60 27.27 -8.96
C PHE A 37 -36.98 26.79 -9.40
N GLY A 38 -38.01 27.27 -8.72
CA GLY A 38 -39.40 26.91 -9.01
C GLY A 38 -40.40 27.75 -8.21
N THR A 39 -41.67 27.71 -8.63
CA THR A 39 -42.76 28.45 -7.99
C THR A 39 -43.59 27.49 -7.13
N LEU A 40 -43.75 27.76 -5.83
CA LEU A 40 -44.34 26.79 -4.88
C LEU A 40 -45.85 26.96 -4.62
N SER A 41 -46.50 28.02 -5.11
CA SER A 41 -47.88 28.35 -4.72
C SER A 41 -48.79 28.68 -5.91
N GLU A 42 -50.08 28.36 -5.74
CA GLU A 42 -51.19 28.68 -6.66
C GLU A 42 -51.58 30.16 -6.62
N GLU A 43 -51.32 30.87 -5.53
CA GLU A 43 -51.62 32.29 -5.41
C GLU A 43 -50.50 33.16 -5.99
N SER A 44 -50.91 34.15 -6.77
CA SER A 44 -50.11 35.11 -7.53
C SER A 44 -49.24 36.07 -6.71
N GLU A 45 -49.07 35.84 -5.41
CA GLU A 45 -48.41 36.77 -4.48
C GLU A 45 -46.95 36.41 -4.14
N PHE A 46 -46.49 35.19 -4.42
CA PHE A 46 -45.10 34.80 -4.12
C PHE A 46 -44.25 34.67 -5.39
N SER A 47 -43.08 35.30 -5.36
CA SER A 47 -42.07 35.22 -6.41
C SER A 47 -41.43 33.83 -6.47
N ALA A 48 -40.83 33.52 -7.62
CA ALA A 48 -40.12 32.26 -7.79
C ALA A 48 -39.03 32.09 -6.72
N THR A 49 -38.97 30.90 -6.13
CA THR A 49 -38.09 30.62 -4.99
C THR A 49 -36.77 30.02 -5.47
N HIS A 50 -35.68 30.56 -4.94
CA HIS A 50 -34.33 30.02 -5.10
C HIS A 50 -34.02 29.12 -3.90
N ARG A 51 -33.61 27.88 -4.16
CA ARG A 51 -33.20 26.92 -3.13
C ARG A 51 -31.76 26.49 -3.36
N PHE A 52 -30.96 26.55 -2.30
CA PHE A 52 -29.58 26.10 -2.28
C PHE A 52 -29.44 25.00 -1.23
N SER A 53 -28.83 23.88 -1.60
CA SER A 53 -28.55 22.75 -0.72
C SER A 53 -27.07 22.42 -0.78
N ILE A 54 -26.49 22.07 0.37
CA ILE A 54 -25.11 21.59 0.49
C ILE A 54 -25.14 20.31 1.33
N THR A 55 -24.64 19.22 0.75
CA THR A 55 -24.58 17.92 1.41
C THR A 55 -23.12 17.54 1.67
N PHE A 56 -22.82 17.09 2.89
CA PHE A 56 -21.49 16.60 3.29
C PHE A 56 -21.52 15.10 3.57
N ASN A 57 -20.82 14.32 2.76
CA ASN A 57 -20.66 12.87 2.92
C ASN A 57 -19.38 12.56 3.72
N LEU A 58 -19.50 12.55 5.05
CA LEU A 58 -18.37 12.34 5.96
C LEU A 58 -17.95 10.86 6.00
N GLY A 59 -16.76 10.57 5.50
CA GLY A 59 -16.19 9.22 5.47
C GLY A 59 -15.18 9.07 4.34
N LYS A 60 -14.49 7.93 4.32
CA LYS A 60 -13.66 7.56 3.18
C LYS A 60 -14.56 7.01 2.08
N SER A 61 -14.32 7.39 0.83
CA SER A 61 -15.04 6.77 -0.29
C SER A 61 -14.70 5.28 -0.40
N ARG A 62 -15.52 4.50 -1.11
CA ARG A 62 -15.20 3.08 -1.37
C ARG A 62 -13.87 2.94 -2.09
N GLU A 63 -13.61 3.82 -3.04
CA GLU A 63 -12.37 3.88 -3.82
C GLU A 63 -11.17 4.17 -2.92
N GLU A 64 -11.29 5.17 -2.03
CA GLU A 64 -10.22 5.47 -1.05
C GLU A 64 -9.95 4.29 -0.11
N LEU A 65 -11.00 3.61 0.36
CA LEU A 65 -10.86 2.42 1.21
C LEU A 65 -10.17 1.26 0.47
N ILE A 66 -10.50 1.05 -0.80
CA ILE A 66 -9.85 0.03 -1.65
C ILE A 66 -8.36 0.34 -1.80
N LEU A 67 -8.01 1.58 -2.16
CA LEU A 67 -6.61 2.01 -2.31
C LEU A 67 -5.81 1.82 -1.02
N ILE A 68 -6.37 2.22 0.12
CA ILE A 68 -5.72 2.04 1.43
C ILE A 68 -5.56 0.55 1.76
N ALA A 69 -6.56 -0.28 1.44
CA ALA A 69 -6.48 -1.72 1.67
C ALA A 69 -5.41 -2.38 0.81
N GLU A 70 -5.29 -1.98 -0.46
CA GLU A 70 -4.26 -2.45 -1.39
C GLU A 70 -2.86 -2.05 -0.92
N GLU A 71 -2.67 -0.80 -0.51
CA GLU A 71 -1.38 -0.32 0.00
C GLU A 71 -0.96 -1.08 1.26
N LYS A 72 -1.90 -1.27 2.20
CA LYS A 72 -1.65 -2.08 3.41
C LYS A 72 -1.33 -3.53 3.08
N ARG A 73 -2.00 -4.13 2.09
CA ARG A 73 -1.69 -5.51 1.64
C ARG A 73 -0.27 -5.59 1.10
N LYS A 74 0.11 -4.66 0.21
CA LYS A 74 1.44 -4.60 -0.38
C LYS A 74 2.52 -4.38 0.68
N GLN A 75 2.27 -3.55 1.68
CA GLN A 75 3.21 -3.34 2.80
C GLN A 75 3.40 -4.61 3.62
N ARG A 76 2.32 -5.30 4.01
CA ARG A 76 2.40 -6.57 4.75
C ARG A 76 3.10 -7.67 3.97
N GLU A 77 2.83 -7.77 2.67
CA GLU A 77 3.49 -8.73 1.81
C GLU A 77 5.00 -8.47 1.74
N LYS A 78 5.41 -7.20 1.54
CA LYS A 78 6.82 -6.82 1.58
C LYS A 78 7.47 -7.16 2.92
N GLU A 79 6.83 -6.80 4.03
CA GLU A 79 7.35 -7.09 5.37
C GLU A 79 7.52 -8.59 5.61
N LEU A 80 6.55 -9.41 5.18
CA LEU A 80 6.63 -10.86 5.28
C LEU A 80 7.79 -11.42 4.44
N VAL A 81 7.94 -10.95 3.19
CA VAL A 81 9.02 -11.39 2.30
C VAL A 81 10.39 -11.03 2.87
N GLU A 82 10.57 -9.80 3.36
CA GLU A 82 11.84 -9.37 3.94
C GLU A 82 12.15 -10.14 5.23
N ARG A 83 11.14 -10.39 6.08
CA ARG A 83 11.31 -11.22 7.28
C ARG A 83 11.73 -12.64 6.92
N THR A 84 11.06 -13.28 5.97
CA THR A 84 11.39 -14.64 5.53
C THR A 84 12.79 -14.71 4.92
N LYS A 85 13.16 -13.73 4.08
CA LYS A 85 14.53 -13.66 3.53
C LYS A 85 15.58 -13.51 4.61
N GLU A 86 15.35 -12.66 5.61
CA GLU A 86 16.29 -12.49 6.71
C GLU A 86 16.39 -13.76 7.57
N GLU A 87 15.28 -14.43 7.86
CA GLU A 87 15.27 -15.72 8.56
C GLU A 87 16.04 -16.80 7.78
N GLU A 88 15.83 -16.90 6.46
CA GLU A 88 16.55 -17.82 5.58
C GLU A 88 18.04 -17.49 5.53
N ARG A 89 18.39 -16.20 5.43
CA ARG A 89 19.77 -15.72 5.46
C ARG A 89 20.46 -16.09 6.77
N GLN A 90 19.82 -15.86 7.91
CA GLN A 90 20.38 -16.21 9.22
C GLN A 90 20.52 -17.72 9.40
N ARG A 91 19.54 -18.52 8.95
CA ARG A 91 19.66 -19.99 8.96
C ARG A 91 20.79 -20.47 8.08
N PHE A 92 20.94 -19.92 6.88
CA PHE A 92 22.04 -20.24 5.97
C PHE A 92 23.39 -19.92 6.62
N ILE A 93 23.54 -18.72 7.18
CA ILE A 93 24.78 -18.31 7.88
C ILE A 93 25.10 -19.26 9.03
N ALA A 94 24.12 -19.54 9.90
CA ALA A 94 24.32 -20.41 11.06
C ALA A 94 24.73 -21.83 10.67
N GLU A 95 24.07 -22.40 9.65
CA GLU A 95 24.36 -23.75 9.17
C GLU A 95 25.75 -23.86 8.53
N ARG A 96 26.14 -22.87 7.72
CA ARG A 96 27.45 -22.84 7.08
C ARG A 96 28.58 -22.62 8.09
N LEU A 97 28.37 -21.76 9.09
CA LEU A 97 29.32 -21.61 10.20
C LEU A 97 29.48 -22.91 11.00
N ARG A 98 28.38 -23.61 11.29
CA ARG A 98 28.41 -24.89 11.99
C ARG A 98 29.22 -25.93 11.20
N LYS A 99 28.91 -26.12 9.92
CA LYS A 99 29.64 -27.06 9.05
C LYS A 99 31.11 -26.70 8.88
N GLY A 100 31.42 -25.43 8.68
CA GLY A 100 32.81 -24.97 8.59
C GLY A 100 33.60 -25.29 9.86
N ASN A 101 32.99 -25.13 11.03
CA ASN A 101 33.62 -25.52 12.31
C ASN A 101 33.79 -27.04 12.44
N GLU A 102 32.80 -27.84 12.02
CA GLU A 102 32.92 -29.31 12.00
C GLU A 102 34.10 -29.76 11.11
N TYR A 103 34.24 -29.19 9.92
CA TYR A 103 35.39 -29.46 9.06
C TYR A 103 36.73 -28.99 9.65
N LEU A 104 36.76 -27.90 10.42
CA LEU A 104 37.97 -27.49 11.14
C LEU A 104 38.36 -28.51 12.23
N GLU A 105 37.39 -29.02 12.98
CA GLU A 105 37.62 -30.04 14.00
C GLU A 105 38.12 -31.36 13.40
N GLU A 106 37.71 -31.66 12.16
CA GLU A 106 38.16 -32.83 11.38
C GLU A 106 39.46 -32.58 10.59
N GLU A 107 40.13 -31.42 10.78
CA GLU A 107 41.34 -30.98 10.05
C GLU A 107 41.15 -30.88 8.52
N GLN A 108 39.90 -30.83 8.05
CA GLN A 108 39.54 -30.66 6.64
C GLN A 108 39.53 -29.17 6.25
N TYR A 109 40.71 -28.56 6.20
CA TYR A 109 40.84 -27.10 6.06
C TYR A 109 40.27 -26.54 4.74
N LEU A 110 40.37 -27.28 3.63
CA LEU A 110 39.82 -26.83 2.33
C LEU A 110 38.29 -26.78 2.35
N ASP A 111 37.65 -27.78 2.94
CA ASP A 111 36.19 -27.85 3.06
C ASP A 111 35.67 -26.78 4.03
N ALA A 112 36.35 -26.60 5.17
CA ALA A 112 36.07 -25.51 6.10
C ALA A 112 36.16 -24.12 5.44
N TYR A 113 37.21 -23.88 4.66
CA TYR A 113 37.41 -22.63 3.93
C TYR A 113 36.25 -22.34 2.97
N ALA A 114 35.80 -23.35 2.21
CA ALA A 114 34.70 -23.20 1.28
C ALA A 114 33.37 -22.86 1.97
N GLU A 115 33.10 -23.43 3.14
CA GLU A 115 31.91 -23.13 3.93
C GLU A 115 31.95 -21.70 4.50
N PHE A 116 33.09 -21.24 5.03
CA PHE A 116 33.21 -19.85 5.51
C PHE A 116 33.17 -18.82 4.39
N GLN A 117 33.74 -19.14 3.23
CA GLN A 117 33.68 -18.27 2.04
C GLN A 117 32.23 -17.98 1.62
N GLN A 118 31.36 -19.00 1.68
CA GLN A 118 29.94 -18.84 1.37
C GLN A 118 29.27 -17.86 2.34
N VAL A 119 29.61 -17.91 3.63
CA VAL A 119 29.10 -16.96 4.62
C VAL A 119 29.60 -15.55 4.34
N VAL A 120 30.89 -15.35 4.09
CA VAL A 120 31.46 -14.03 3.76
C VAL A 120 30.86 -13.45 2.47
N SER A 121 30.50 -14.30 1.50
CA SER A 121 29.87 -13.87 0.25
C SER A 121 28.44 -13.36 0.45
N VAL A 122 27.70 -13.92 1.41
CA VAL A 122 26.30 -13.55 1.74
C VAL A 122 26.25 -12.46 2.83
N ASP A 123 27.22 -12.46 3.73
CA ASP A 123 27.41 -11.44 4.76
C ASP A 123 28.87 -10.98 4.82
N PRO A 124 29.25 -10.02 3.96
CA PRO A 124 30.58 -9.46 3.97
C PRO A 124 30.94 -8.72 5.26
N PHE A 125 30.02 -8.49 6.19
CA PHE A 125 30.28 -7.81 7.47
C PHE A 125 30.25 -8.75 8.68
N ASN A 126 30.04 -10.05 8.46
CA ASN A 126 30.09 -11.04 9.52
C ASN A 126 31.54 -11.23 10.01
N LYS A 127 31.88 -10.54 11.10
CA LYS A 127 33.23 -10.56 11.69
C LYS A 127 33.70 -11.96 12.05
N THR A 128 32.80 -12.82 12.54
CA THR A 128 33.12 -14.20 12.91
C THR A 128 33.49 -15.01 11.67
N ALA A 129 32.69 -14.93 10.61
CA ALA A 129 32.96 -15.63 9.37
C ALA A 129 34.26 -15.16 8.71
N GLN A 130 34.54 -13.85 8.71
CA GLN A 130 35.81 -13.31 8.21
C GLN A 130 37.01 -13.87 8.99
N ALA A 131 36.96 -13.81 10.33
CA ALA A 131 38.05 -14.30 11.16
C ALA A 131 38.31 -15.79 10.95
N LEU A 132 37.25 -16.60 10.86
CA LEU A 132 37.36 -18.04 10.59
C LEU A 132 37.88 -18.33 9.19
N PHE A 133 37.40 -17.60 8.18
CA PHE A 133 37.86 -17.70 6.79
C PHE A 133 39.37 -17.39 6.68
N ASP A 134 39.81 -16.26 7.24
CA ASP A 134 41.22 -15.84 7.22
C ASP A 134 42.11 -16.82 8.00
N SER A 135 41.66 -17.26 9.17
CA SER A 135 42.38 -18.26 9.97
C SER A 135 42.54 -19.58 9.22
N THR A 136 41.48 -20.07 8.58
CA THR A 136 41.51 -21.33 7.82
C THR A 136 42.43 -21.22 6.61
N ASN A 137 42.41 -20.07 5.92
CA ASN A 137 43.32 -19.80 4.80
C ASN A 137 44.79 -19.88 5.22
N ASN A 138 45.13 -19.35 6.39
CA ASN A 138 46.51 -19.42 6.91
C ASN A 138 46.92 -20.86 7.23
N LEU A 139 46.02 -21.68 7.79
CA LEU A 139 46.27 -23.10 8.07
C LEU A 139 46.56 -23.89 6.80
N ILE A 140 45.79 -23.64 5.73
CA ILE A 140 46.02 -24.25 4.40
C ILE A 140 47.41 -23.89 3.87
N GLN A 141 47.85 -22.64 4.02
CA GLN A 141 49.16 -22.18 3.53
C GLN A 141 50.34 -22.70 4.36
N SER A 142 50.11 -23.05 5.63
CA SER A 142 51.13 -23.59 6.53
C SER A 142 51.26 -25.12 6.54
N SER A 143 50.31 -25.82 5.91
CA SER A 143 50.30 -27.29 5.77
C SER A 143 51.08 -27.74 4.54
#